data_AF-A0A5U3CSX0-F1
#
_entry.id   AF-A0A5U3CSX0-F1
#
_cell.length_a   1.000
_cell.length_b   1.000
_cell.length_c   1.000
_cell.angle_alpha   90.00
_cell.angle_beta   90.00
_cell.angle_gamma   90.00
#
_symmetry.space_group_name_H-M   'P 1'
#
loop_
_entity.id
_entity.type
_entity.pdbx_description
1 polymer ?
#
loop_
_entity_poly.entity_id
_entity_poly.type
_entity_poly.pdbx_seq_one_letter_code
_entity_poly.pdbx_strand_id
1 'polypeptide(L)'
;MKIYACHFHPNGFFISTEAQHDFWFFLGPLIGWGRFSMVRPDEEFTPGGGIFQLSEVLPANSEPPSSVIEGSNVLWHLTEALEVLKSARTFSHQ
;
A
#
# COMPACT_ATOMS: atom_id res chain seq x y z
N MET A 1 11.90 0.73 1.12
CA MET A 1 10.97 -0.22 0.50
C MET A 1 10.23 0.46 -0.63
N LYS A 2 10.15 -0.20 -1.77
CA LYS A 2 9.36 0.24 -2.92
C LYS A 2 7.98 -0.41 -2.91
N ILE A 3 6.95 0.42 -2.89
CA ILE A 3 5.56 -0.02 -3.11
C ILE A 3 5.27 0.13 -4.61
N TYR A 4 4.92 -0.96 -5.26
CA TYR A 4 4.63 -1.02 -6.69
C TYR A 4 3.17 -0.68 -6.99
N ALA A 5 2.26 -1.17 -6.16
CA ALA A 5 0.83 -0.94 -6.30
C ALA A 5 0.17 -0.92 -4.92
N CYS A 6 -0.94 -0.18 -4.82
CA CYS A 6 -1.84 -0.20 -3.67
C CYS A 6 -3.29 -0.23 -4.16
N HIS A 7 -4.12 -1.07 -3.57
CA HIS A 7 -5.52 -1.18 -3.99
C HIS A 7 -6.45 -1.48 -2.81
N PHE A 8 -7.69 -1.00 -2.94
CA PHE A 8 -8.78 -1.31 -2.03
C PHE A 8 -9.62 -2.43 -2.64
N HIS A 9 -9.81 -3.50 -1.88
CA HIS A 9 -10.69 -4.62 -2.21
C HIS A 9 -11.78 -4.71 -1.12
N PRO A 10 -12.97 -5.27 -1.40
CA PRO A 10 -13.98 -5.49 -0.36
C PRO A 10 -13.49 -6.22 0.91
N ASN A 11 -12.39 -6.96 0.80
CA ASN A 11 -11.80 -7.72 1.91
C ASN A 11 -10.65 -6.99 2.63
N GLY A 12 -10.26 -5.78 2.19
CA GLY A 12 -9.20 -5.01 2.85
C GLY A 12 -8.39 -4.11 1.93
N PHE A 13 -7.31 -3.57 2.49
CA PHE A 13 -6.34 -2.75 1.79
C PHE A 13 -5.06 -3.54 1.56
N PHE A 14 -4.60 -3.57 0.32
CA PHE A 14 -3.48 -4.40 -0.12
C PHE A 14 -2.41 -3.56 -0.81
N ILE A 15 -1.16 -3.97 -0.63
CA ILE A 15 0.00 -3.39 -1.30
C ILE A 15 0.90 -4.47 -1.89
N SER A 16 1.42 -4.23 -3.08
CA SER A 16 2.47 -5.04 -3.70
C SER A 16 3.82 -4.35 -3.50
N THR A 17 4.82 -5.08 -3.02
CA THR A 17 6.12 -4.53 -2.61
C THR A 17 7.22 -5.58 -2.73
N GLU A 18 8.48 -5.15 -2.67
CA GLU A 18 9.67 -6.02 -2.60
C GLU A 18 9.96 -6.56 -1.19
N ALA A 19 9.11 -6.25 -0.20
CA ALA A 19 9.29 -6.71 1.17
C ALA A 19 9.17 -8.24 1.30
N GLN A 20 10.00 -8.82 2.16
CA GLN A 20 10.04 -10.28 2.43
C GLN A 20 9.38 -10.67 3.76
N HIS A 21 9.08 -9.70 4.60
CA HIS A 21 8.61 -9.90 5.97
C HIS A 21 7.53 -8.88 6.27
N ASP A 22 6.68 -9.19 7.25
CA ASP A 22 5.73 -8.23 7.82
C ASP A 22 6.42 -6.94 8.24
N PHE A 23 5.75 -5.81 8.02
CA PHE A 23 6.29 -4.51 8.35
C PHE A 23 5.22 -3.55 8.83
N TRP A 24 5.67 -2.50 9.51
CA TRP A 24 4.82 -1.39 9.91
C TRP A 24 5.08 -0.20 9.01
N PHE A 25 4.00 0.49 8.66
CA PHE A 25 4.00 1.64 7.78
C PHE A 25 3.24 2.80 8.43
N PHE A 26 3.83 3.99 8.46
CA PHE A 26 3.12 5.17 8.96
C PHE A 26 2.14 5.68 7.91
N LEU A 27 0.84 5.53 8.17
CA LEU A 27 -0.24 5.94 7.26
C LEU A 27 -0.64 7.42 7.44
N GLY A 28 0.02 8.13 8.36
CA GLY A 28 -0.19 9.55 8.62
C GLY A 28 -0.83 9.84 9.98
N PRO A 29 -0.84 11.11 10.42
CA PRO A 29 -1.21 11.47 11.80
C PRO A 29 -2.67 11.19 12.17
N LEU A 30 -3.58 11.09 11.19
CA LEU A 30 -5.00 10.80 11.42
C LEU A 30 -5.31 9.30 11.52
N ILE A 31 -4.42 8.45 11.00
CA ILE A 31 -4.62 7.00 10.96
C ILE A 31 -3.67 6.32 11.94
N GLY A 32 -2.39 6.68 11.89
CA GLY A 32 -1.32 6.11 12.69
C GLY A 32 -0.51 5.06 11.95
N TRP A 33 -0.17 3.97 12.64
CA TRP A 33 0.67 2.91 12.13
C TRP A 33 -0.19 1.77 11.57
N GLY A 34 0.09 1.34 10.35
CA GLY A 34 -0.53 0.17 9.75
C GLY A 34 0.45 -1.00 9.67
N ARG A 35 0.06 -2.17 10.19
CA ARG A 35 0.81 -3.41 9.98
C ARG A 35 0.40 -4.05 8.66
N PHE A 36 1.38 -4.36 7.83
CA PHE A 36 1.20 -5.10 6.61
C PHE A 36 1.76 -6.50 6.78
N SER A 37 0.89 -7.50 6.62
CA SER A 37 1.25 -8.91 6.71
C SER A 37 1.21 -9.57 5.33
N MET A 38 2.22 -10.40 5.04
CA MET A 38 2.32 -11.05 3.73
C MET A 38 1.15 -12.03 3.54
N VAL A 39 0.38 -11.84 2.47
CA VAL A 39 -0.68 -12.76 2.07
C VAL A 39 -0.10 -13.87 1.20
N ARG A 40 0.73 -13.49 0.22
CA ARG A 40 1.43 -14.41 -0.68
C ARG A 40 2.62 -13.74 -1.36
N PRO A 41 3.64 -14.51 -1.77
CA PRO A 41 4.63 -14.05 -2.74
C PRO A 41 3.97 -13.62 -4.04
N ASP A 42 4.58 -12.65 -4.72
CA ASP A 42 4.10 -12.07 -5.96
C ASP A 42 5.26 -11.53 -6.78
N GLU A 43 5.48 -12.10 -7.97
CA GLU A 43 6.63 -11.76 -8.82
C GLU A 43 6.26 -10.84 -9.99
N GLU A 44 5.04 -10.29 -10.01
CA GLU A 44 4.55 -9.46 -11.11
C GLU A 44 5.45 -8.23 -11.37
N PHE A 45 5.92 -7.58 -10.31
CA PHE A 45 6.75 -6.36 -10.42
C PHE A 45 8.24 -6.60 -10.19
N THR A 46 8.60 -7.58 -9.35
CA THR A 46 9.99 -7.89 -9.02
C THR A 46 10.14 -9.36 -8.62
N PRO A 47 11.25 -10.03 -8.97
CA PRO A 47 11.59 -11.31 -8.38
C PRO A 47 11.63 -11.22 -6.85
N GLY A 48 10.96 -12.16 -6.19
CA GLY A 48 10.80 -12.17 -4.75
C GLY A 48 9.80 -11.16 -4.20
N GLY A 49 9.01 -10.44 -4.99
CA GLY A 49 7.98 -9.54 -4.45
C GLY A 49 6.90 -10.25 -3.63
N GLY A 50 6.01 -9.48 -3.02
CA GLY A 50 4.89 -10.00 -2.25
C GLY A 50 3.69 -9.06 -2.21
N ILE A 51 2.51 -9.67 -2.08
CA ILE A 51 1.26 -8.97 -1.77
C ILE A 51 1.05 -9.01 -0.26
N PHE A 52 0.84 -7.85 0.32
CA PHE A 52 0.62 -7.66 1.74
C PHE A 52 -0.74 -7.02 2.00
N GLN A 53 -1.38 -7.38 3.11
CA GLN A 53 -2.65 -6.82 3.56
C GLN A 53 -2.45 -6.02 4.84
N LEU A 54 -3.13 -4.88 4.94
CA LEU A 54 -3.27 -4.14 6.20
C LEU A 54 -4.05 -4.99 7.21
N SER A 55 -3.36 -5.50 8.23
CA SER A 55 -3.90 -6.45 9.22
C SER A 55 -4.15 -5.81 10.59
N GLU A 56 -3.45 -4.72 10.93
CA GLU A 56 -3.56 -4.04 12.22
C GLU A 56 -3.36 -2.54 12.05
N VAL A 57 -4.04 -1.72 12.87
CA VAL A 57 -3.83 -0.27 12.95
C VAL A 57 -3.62 0.15 14.39
N LEU A 58 -2.54 0.88 14.65
CA LEU A 58 -2.25 1.51 15.94
C LEU A 58 -2.35 3.03 15.83
N PRO A 59 -2.74 3.74 16.91
CA PRO A 59 -2.72 5.19 16.97
C PRO A 59 -1.35 5.80 16.62
N ALA A 60 -1.35 7.02 16.07
CA ALA A 60 -0.14 7.72 15.67
C ALA A 60 0.83 8.04 16.82
N ASN A 61 0.31 8.13 18.05
CA ASN A 61 1.07 8.42 19.26
C ASN A 61 1.56 7.15 20.00
N SER A 62 1.28 5.97 19.47
CA SER A 62 1.86 4.72 19.99
C SER A 62 3.37 4.66 19.68
N GLU A 63 4.13 3.94 20.50
CA GLU A 63 5.53 3.67 20.20
C GLU A 63 5.66 2.96 18.84
N PRO A 64 6.61 3.38 17.97
CA PRO A 64 6.80 2.78 16.68
C PRO A 64 7.15 1.29 16.85
N PRO A 65 6.36 0.37 16.28
CA PRO A 65 6.66 -1.06 16.38
C PRO A 65 7.96 -1.41 15.67
N SER A 66 8.58 -2.56 15.98
CA SER A 66 9.76 -3.01 15.25
C SER A 66 9.47 -3.17 13.75
N SER A 67 10.48 -2.92 12.90
CA SER A 67 10.37 -2.96 11.42
C SER A 67 9.48 -1.86 10.81
N VAL A 68 9.54 -0.63 11.34
CA VAL A 68 9.03 0.56 10.63
C VAL A 68 9.81 0.76 9.34
N ILE A 69 9.09 0.88 8.23
CA ILE A 69 9.67 1.24 6.95
C ILE A 69 9.22 2.64 6.54
N GLU A 70 10.18 3.50 6.24
CA GLU A 70 9.93 4.74 5.49
C GLU A 70 9.78 4.37 4.00
N GLY A 71 8.54 4.40 3.52
CA GLY A 71 8.24 4.19 2.11
C GLY A 71 8.56 5.43 1.29
N SER A 72 9.43 5.28 0.30
CA SER A 72 9.56 6.29 -0.75
C SER A 72 8.42 6.09 -1.75
N ASN A 73 7.48 7.03 -1.73
CA ASN A 73 6.45 7.36 -2.73
C ASN A 73 5.91 6.21 -3.61
N VAL A 74 4.61 5.93 -3.43
CA VAL A 74 3.77 5.13 -4.32
C VAL A 74 3.92 5.63 -5.76
N LEU A 75 4.59 4.84 -6.60
CA LEU A 75 4.59 5.06 -8.04
C LEU A 75 3.32 4.41 -8.58
N TRP A 76 2.27 5.22 -8.72
CA TRP A 76 1.11 4.86 -9.52
C TRP A 76 1.61 4.31 -10.87
N HIS A 77 1.11 3.13 -11.27
CA HIS A 77 1.32 2.68 -12.64
C HIS A 77 0.76 3.76 -13.58
N LEU A 78 1.64 4.40 -14.36
CA LEU A 78 1.30 5.59 -15.12
C LEU A 78 0.06 5.39 -16.00
N THR A 79 -0.08 4.18 -16.57
CA THR A 79 -1.23 3.80 -17.40
C THR A 79 -2.53 3.74 -16.59
N GLU A 80 -2.53 3.13 -15.42
CA GLU A 80 -3.70 2.98 -14.56
C GLU A 80 -4.10 4.32 -13.92
N ALA A 81 -3.10 5.14 -13.54
CA ALA A 81 -3.31 6.52 -13.13
C ALA A 81 -4.00 7.33 -14.23
N LEU A 82 -3.56 7.14 -15.47
CA LEU A 82 -4.10 7.83 -16.63
C LEU A 82 -5.53 7.36 -16.94
N GLU A 83 -5.84 6.08 -16.79
CA GLU A 83 -7.19 5.53 -16.98
C GLU A 83 -8.17 6.02 -15.93
N VAL A 84 -7.79 6.05 -14.65
CA VAL A 84 -8.60 6.61 -13.56
C VAL A 84 -8.82 8.12 -13.75
N LEU A 85 -7.79 8.88 -14.14
CA LEU A 85 -7.92 10.30 -14.46
C LEU A 85 -8.91 10.55 -15.61
N LYS A 86 -8.88 9.69 -16.65
CA LYS A 86 -9.80 9.77 -17.78
C LYS A 86 -11.24 9.47 -17.38
N SER A 87 -11.47 8.46 -16.54
CA SER A 87 -12.82 8.10 -16.11
C SER A 87 -13.43 9.13 -15.16
N ALA A 88 -12.65 9.75 -14.27
CA ALA A 88 -13.13 10.77 -13.34
C ALA A 88 -13.66 12.03 -14.05
N ARG A 89 -13.07 12.44 -15.18
CA ARG A 89 -13.55 13.60 -15.98
C ARG A 89 -14.90 13.35 -16.67
N THR A 90 -15.27 12.08 -16.87
CA THR A 90 -16.56 11.71 -17.45
C THR A 90 -17.71 11.92 -16.46
N PHE A 91 -17.43 11.91 -15.15
CA PHE A 91 -18.44 12.11 -14.09
C PHE A 91 -18.62 13.57 -13.66
N SER A 92 -17.77 14.50 -14.10
CA SER A 92 -17.88 15.94 -13.78
C SER A 92 -18.70 16.76 -14.80
N HIS A 93 -19.44 16.08 -15.68
CA HIS A 93 -20.36 16.69 -16.65
C HIS A 93 -21.80 16.15 -16.54
N GLN A 94 -22.24 15.75 -15.34
CA GLN A 94 -23.65 15.57 -15.00
C GLN A 94 -24.08 16.58 -13.94
#